data_AF-A0A7V3IX59-F1
#
_entry.id   AF-A0A7V3IX59-F1
#
_cell.length_a   1.000
_cell.length_b   1.000
_cell.length_c   1.000
_cell.angle_alpha   90.00
_cell.angle_beta   90.00
_cell.angle_gamma   90.00
#
_symmetry.space_group_name_H-M   'P 1'
#
loop_
_entity.id
_entity.type
_entity.pdbx_description
1 polymer ?
#
loop_
_entity_poly.entity_id
_entity_poly.type
_entity_poly.pdbx_seq_one_letter_code
_entity_poly.pdbx_strand_id
1 'polypeptide(L)'
;MTAPDTTPNADADTGAEDYDAILSNLEADRDHHRQRAEMAETALGELQQRVETAETAAREAQAALEAAQQAAQDDSEATEPTPEGDDSGQQENEPQDETGRKPAGVRQRLAEAEAERDALRERLSAQRTAVYEDAIARAGVTGLLMSAAGHTAETLAGEDGVIDPGAVVETAQQVAAEAGIPRRPKADPMLGRGNQPVPEKVTFGSLLKATVGPGKV
;
A
#
# COMPACT_ATOMS: atom_id res chain seq x y z
N MET A 1 -11.52 -72.59 1.82
CA MET A 1 -12.14 -71.35 2.33
C MET A 1 -11.56 -71.11 3.71
N THR A 2 -10.51 -70.29 3.78
CA THR A 2 -9.75 -69.99 5.00
C THR A 2 -9.87 -68.49 5.20
N ALA A 3 -10.44 -68.08 6.34
CA ALA A 3 -10.62 -66.67 6.68
C ALA A 3 -9.26 -66.06 7.09
N PRO A 4 -8.92 -64.84 6.67
CA PRO A 4 -7.79 -64.11 7.22
C PRO A 4 -8.18 -63.50 8.57
N ASP A 5 -7.56 -64.02 9.61
CA ASP A 5 -7.51 -63.45 10.95
C ASP A 5 -6.83 -62.07 10.88
N THR A 6 -7.60 -61.01 11.15
CA THR A 6 -7.11 -59.63 11.16
C THR A 6 -7.14 -59.14 12.60
N THR A 7 -6.03 -59.28 13.31
CA THR A 7 -5.82 -58.64 14.59
C THR A 7 -5.58 -57.13 14.39
N PRO A 8 -6.27 -56.25 15.13
CA PRO A 8 -5.98 -54.82 15.10
C PRO A 8 -4.72 -54.55 15.94
N ASN A 9 -3.64 -54.08 15.30
CA ASN A 9 -2.49 -53.52 15.98
C ASN A 9 -2.93 -52.25 16.73
N ALA A 10 -2.97 -52.34 18.05
CA ALA A 10 -3.12 -51.21 18.95
C ALA A 10 -1.73 -50.67 19.32
N ASP A 11 -1.02 -50.10 18.35
CA ASP A 11 0.18 -49.27 18.61
C ASP A 11 -0.29 -47.82 18.77
N ALA A 12 -0.73 -47.48 19.98
CA ALA A 12 -1.11 -46.12 20.36
C ALA A 12 -0.18 -45.61 21.47
N ASP A 13 1.14 -45.74 21.26
CA ASP A 13 2.19 -45.30 22.20
C ASP A 13 3.12 -44.25 21.57
N THR A 14 2.57 -43.32 20.78
CA THR A 14 3.30 -42.15 20.25
C THR A 14 2.94 -40.85 20.98
N GLY A 15 2.20 -40.93 22.09
CA GLY A 15 1.58 -39.76 22.71
C GLY A 15 2.48 -38.91 23.60
N ALA A 16 3.60 -39.43 24.09
CA ALA A 16 4.36 -38.76 25.17
C ALA A 16 5.61 -37.99 24.71
N GLU A 17 6.26 -38.38 23.60
CA GLU A 17 7.53 -37.78 23.17
C GLU A 17 7.36 -36.51 22.31
N ASP A 18 6.17 -36.26 21.77
CA ASP A 18 5.92 -35.11 20.88
C ASP A 18 5.60 -33.80 21.61
N TYR A 19 5.33 -33.83 22.93
CA TYR A 19 4.98 -32.62 23.69
C TYR A 19 6.13 -31.62 23.78
N ASP A 20 7.37 -32.09 23.94
CA ASP A 20 8.54 -31.22 24.01
C ASP A 20 8.80 -30.52 22.67
N ALA A 21 8.57 -31.21 21.55
CA ALA A 21 8.67 -30.63 20.22
C ALA A 21 7.57 -29.58 19.96
N ILE A 22 6.34 -29.85 20.40
CA ILE A 22 5.23 -28.89 20.29
C ILE A 22 5.50 -27.64 21.13
N LEU A 23 6.00 -27.79 22.36
CA LEU A 23 6.35 -26.66 23.23
C LEU A 23 7.52 -25.85 22.65
N SER A 24 8.57 -26.50 22.14
CA SER A 24 9.69 -25.82 21.51
C SER A 24 9.27 -25.01 20.28
N ASN A 25 8.39 -25.55 19.44
CA ASN A 25 7.85 -24.81 18.29
C ASN A 25 7.00 -23.62 18.72
N LEU A 26 6.19 -23.77 19.78
CA LEU A 26 5.36 -22.69 20.31
C LEU A 26 6.20 -21.56 20.92
N GLU A 27 7.30 -21.90 21.59
CA GLU A 27 8.26 -20.92 22.11
C GLU A 27 8.97 -20.17 20.98
N ALA A 28 9.42 -20.90 19.94
CA ALA A 28 10.04 -20.29 18.76
C ALA A 28 9.07 -19.32 18.04
N ASP A 29 7.79 -19.69 17.92
CA ASP A 29 6.77 -18.84 17.31
C ASP A 29 6.49 -17.60 18.16
N ARG A 30 6.40 -17.75 19.49
CA ARG A 30 6.26 -16.63 20.42
C ARG A 30 7.43 -15.65 20.31
N ASP A 31 8.66 -16.17 20.25
CA ASP A 31 9.86 -15.35 20.15
C ASP A 31 9.94 -14.65 18.78
N HIS A 32 9.51 -15.31 17.70
CA HIS A 32 9.36 -14.69 16.39
C HIS A 32 8.36 -13.53 16.41
N HIS A 33 7.19 -13.73 17.03
CA HIS A 33 6.17 -12.70 17.19
C HIS A 33 6.68 -11.52 18.02
N ARG A 34 7.45 -11.78 19.08
CA ARG A 34 8.08 -10.74 19.89
C ARG A 34 9.10 -9.93 19.10
N GLN A 35 10.00 -10.58 18.37
CA GLN A 35 10.98 -9.91 17.51
C GLN A 35 10.29 -9.05 16.43
N ARG A 36 9.21 -9.57 15.84
CA ARG A 36 8.43 -8.82 14.85
C ARG A 36 7.75 -7.59 15.46
N ALA A 37 7.25 -7.70 16.70
CA ALA A 37 6.68 -6.57 17.43
C ALA A 37 7.75 -5.51 17.75
N GLU A 38 8.92 -5.93 18.22
CA GLU A 38 10.05 -5.02 18.51
C GLU A 38 10.52 -4.28 17.24
N MET A 39 10.62 -4.96 16.09
CA MET A 39 10.93 -4.31 14.80
C MET A 39 9.82 -3.36 14.33
N ALA A 40 8.56 -3.64 14.63
CA ALA A 40 7.46 -2.76 14.28
C ALA A 40 7.47 -1.48 15.13
N GLU A 41 7.80 -1.59 16.42
CA GLU A 41 7.95 -0.44 17.31
C GLU A 41 9.09 0.48 16.89
N THR A 42 10.25 -0.07 16.49
CA THR A 42 11.36 0.73 15.97
C THR A 42 10.99 1.44 14.66
N ALA A 43 10.34 0.73 13.73
CA ALA A 43 9.88 1.31 12.47
C ALA A 43 8.85 2.44 12.69
N LEU A 44 7.95 2.29 13.67
CA LEU A 44 7.00 3.35 14.04
C LEU A 44 7.71 4.57 14.63
N GLY A 45 8.71 4.37 15.48
CA GLY A 45 9.53 5.46 16.03
C GLY A 45 10.27 6.25 14.93
N GLU A 46 10.86 5.54 13.97
CA GLU A 46 11.52 6.19 12.82
C GLU A 46 10.54 6.97 11.93
N LEU A 47 9.34 6.43 11.71
CA LEU A 47 8.30 7.13 10.95
C LEU A 47 7.82 8.40 11.67
N GLN A 48 7.64 8.35 12.99
CA GLN A 48 7.28 9.54 13.78
C GLN A 48 8.35 10.63 13.66
N GLN A 49 9.63 10.27 13.78
CA GLN A 49 10.74 11.21 13.61
C GLN A 49 10.78 11.81 12.18
N ARG A 50 10.47 11.02 11.15
CA ARG A 50 10.36 11.51 9.77
C ARG A 50 9.19 12.48 9.58
N VAL A 51 8.07 12.24 10.25
CA VAL A 51 6.92 13.15 10.20
C VAL A 51 7.26 14.46 10.89
N GLU A 52 7.86 14.43 12.08
CA GLU A 52 8.27 15.65 12.79
C GLU A 52 9.25 16.49 11.98
N THR A 53 10.25 15.86 11.38
CA THR A 53 11.23 16.56 10.52
C THR A 53 10.60 17.11 9.24
N ALA A 54 9.66 16.40 8.63
CA ALA A 54 8.91 16.88 7.48
C ALA A 54 7.99 18.05 7.85
N GLU A 55 7.32 18.02 9.01
CA GLU A 55 6.50 19.13 9.50
C GLU A 55 7.34 20.38 9.77
N THR A 56 8.53 20.24 10.35
CA THR A 56 9.44 21.37 10.54
C THR A 56 9.89 21.96 9.21
N ALA A 57 10.26 21.12 8.24
CA ALA A 57 10.66 21.59 6.93
C ALA A 57 9.49 22.27 6.18
N ALA A 58 8.27 21.77 6.33
CA ALA A 58 7.08 22.38 5.74
C ALA A 58 6.78 23.77 6.34
N ARG A 59 6.91 23.93 7.67
CA ARG A 59 6.76 25.24 8.33
C ARG A 59 7.83 26.23 7.88
N GLU A 60 9.08 25.80 7.76
CA GLU A 60 10.17 26.64 7.23
C GLU A 60 9.93 27.06 5.78
N ALA A 61 9.47 26.13 4.94
CA ALA A 61 9.13 26.43 3.55
C ALA A 61 7.96 27.42 3.44
N GLN A 62 6.94 27.30 4.29
CA GLN A 62 5.83 28.23 4.34
C GLN A 62 6.28 29.62 4.79
N ALA A 63 7.11 29.71 5.84
CA ALA A 63 7.66 30.99 6.30
C ALA A 63 8.51 31.67 5.22
N ALA A 64 9.30 30.90 4.45
CA ALA A 64 10.08 31.42 3.34
C ALA A 64 9.19 31.94 2.19
N LEU A 65 8.07 31.28 1.92
CA LEU A 65 7.09 31.72 0.91
C LEU A 65 6.41 33.04 1.34
N GLU A 66 5.97 33.13 2.60
CA GLU A 66 5.35 34.36 3.15
C GLU A 66 6.33 35.54 3.12
N ALA A 67 7.60 35.32 3.50
CA ALA A 67 8.64 36.34 3.41
C ALA A 67 8.88 36.81 1.97
N ALA A 68 8.88 35.90 0.99
CA ALA A 68 9.01 36.24 -0.42
C ALA A 68 7.80 37.04 -0.95
N GLN A 69 6.59 36.74 -0.48
CA GLN A 69 5.38 37.49 -0.85
C GLN A 69 5.39 38.92 -0.28
N GLN A 70 5.82 39.10 0.97
CA GLN A 70 5.96 40.43 1.58
C GLN A 70 7.00 41.27 0.84
N ALA A 71 8.17 40.70 0.52
CA ALA A 71 9.20 41.39 -0.24
C ALA A 71 8.71 41.85 -1.63
N ALA A 72 7.83 41.08 -2.28
CA ALA A 72 7.24 41.45 -3.57
C ALA A 72 6.14 42.53 -3.47
N GLN A 73 5.51 42.71 -2.30
CA GLN A 73 4.50 43.75 -2.08
C GLN A 73 5.14 45.10 -1.73
N ASP A 74 6.23 45.12 -0.96
CA ASP A 74 6.95 46.34 -0.59
C ASP A 74 7.65 47.01 -1.81
N ASP A 75 7.96 46.26 -2.86
CA ASP A 75 8.58 46.78 -4.09
C ASP A 75 7.54 47.36 -5.10
N SER A 76 6.24 47.24 -4.79
CA SER A 76 5.15 47.69 -5.68
C SER A 76 4.52 49.04 -5.27
N GLU A 77 4.97 49.68 -4.19
CA GLU A 77 4.44 50.97 -3.69
C GLU A 77 5.31 52.21 -4.04
N ALA A 78 6.34 52.07 -4.87
CA ALA A 78 7.14 53.21 -5.35
C ALA A 78 7.17 53.26 -6.88
N THR A 79 6.12 53.79 -7.51
CA THR A 79 6.14 54.65 -8.73
C THR A 79 4.70 54.91 -9.19
N GLU A 80 4.14 56.07 -8.83
CA GLU A 80 3.07 56.68 -9.62
C GLU A 80 3.71 57.44 -10.80
N PRO A 81 3.25 57.24 -12.06
CA PRO A 81 3.44 58.24 -13.10
C PRO A 81 2.08 58.82 -13.51
N THR A 82 1.94 60.14 -13.37
CA THR A 82 0.88 60.93 -14.03
C THR A 82 1.44 61.51 -15.35
N PRO A 83 0.65 61.59 -16.43
CA PRO A 83 1.14 61.53 -17.80
C PRO A 83 1.22 62.91 -18.47
N GLU A 84 2.16 63.11 -19.41
CA GLU A 84 2.03 64.12 -20.47
C GLU A 84 3.08 63.93 -21.58
N GLY A 85 2.61 63.96 -22.83
CA GLY A 85 3.29 64.69 -23.91
C GLY A 85 4.45 64.02 -24.64
N ASP A 86 4.11 63.50 -25.83
CA ASP A 86 4.79 63.78 -27.10
C ASP A 86 6.22 63.28 -27.37
N ASP A 87 6.38 62.94 -28.65
CA ASP A 87 7.61 62.94 -29.44
C ASP A 87 8.57 61.74 -29.40
N SER A 88 8.61 61.10 -30.57
CA SER A 88 9.70 60.39 -31.26
C SER A 88 10.80 59.63 -30.50
N GLY A 89 11.16 58.47 -31.07
CA GLY A 89 12.55 58.00 -31.05
C GLY A 89 12.76 56.60 -30.49
N GLN A 90 13.18 55.73 -31.41
CA GLN A 90 14.08 54.59 -31.26
C GLN A 90 14.88 54.41 -29.95
N GLN A 91 15.16 53.12 -29.71
CA GLN A 91 16.32 52.51 -29.02
C GLN A 91 16.22 52.15 -27.54
N GLU A 92 16.34 50.83 -27.33
CA GLU A 92 17.20 50.14 -26.36
C GLU A 92 17.50 50.87 -25.04
N ASN A 93 17.02 50.29 -23.93
CA ASN A 93 17.87 50.16 -22.76
C ASN A 93 17.54 48.88 -21.98
N GLU A 94 18.50 47.96 -22.01
CA GLU A 94 18.70 46.92 -21.01
C GLU A 94 18.68 47.52 -19.59
N PRO A 95 18.20 46.80 -18.57
CA PRO A 95 18.87 46.85 -17.29
C PRO A 95 20.07 45.91 -17.37
N GLN A 96 21.23 46.50 -17.64
CA GLN A 96 22.52 45.85 -17.49
C GLN A 96 22.83 45.82 -15.99
N ASP A 97 22.59 44.67 -15.33
CA ASP A 97 23.35 44.26 -14.15
C ASP A 97 23.60 42.74 -14.17
N GLU A 98 24.71 42.43 -14.84
CA GLU A 98 25.76 41.48 -14.46
C GLU A 98 25.42 40.02 -14.11
N THR A 99 25.78 39.15 -15.06
CA THR A 99 26.01 37.70 -14.95
C THR A 99 24.76 36.82 -14.78
N GLY A 100 24.02 36.68 -15.90
CA GLY A 100 22.92 35.73 -16.13
C GLY A 100 23.30 34.24 -16.02
N ARG A 101 23.84 33.84 -14.87
CA ARG A 101 24.04 32.47 -14.45
C ARG A 101 22.66 31.95 -14.07
N LYS A 102 21.95 31.34 -15.04
CA LYS A 102 20.76 30.51 -14.76
C LYS A 102 21.07 29.70 -13.49
N PRO A 103 20.27 29.80 -12.41
CA PRO A 103 20.63 29.18 -11.15
C PRO A 103 20.91 27.72 -11.41
N ALA A 104 22.14 27.29 -11.15
CA ALA A 104 22.66 25.98 -11.52
C ALA A 104 21.74 24.83 -11.04
N GLY A 105 20.90 25.10 -10.03
CA GLY A 105 19.91 24.18 -9.48
C GLY A 105 18.65 23.94 -10.33
N VAL A 106 18.27 24.75 -11.32
CA VAL A 106 16.99 24.51 -12.04
C VAL A 106 17.06 23.29 -12.95
N ARG A 107 18.19 23.08 -13.62
CA ARG A 107 18.42 21.86 -14.44
C ARG A 107 18.49 20.62 -13.56
N GLN A 108 19.12 20.75 -12.39
CA GLN A 108 19.21 19.67 -11.42
C GLN A 108 17.85 19.32 -10.85
N ARG A 109 17.04 20.30 -10.44
CA ARG A 109 15.66 20.09 -9.98
C ARG A 109 14.76 19.46 -11.04
N LEU A 110 14.95 19.82 -12.31
CA LEU A 110 14.20 19.20 -13.42
C LEU A 110 14.61 17.74 -13.61
N ALA A 111 15.91 17.42 -13.57
CA ALA A 111 16.39 16.05 -13.64
C ALA A 111 15.95 15.21 -12.43
N GLU A 112 15.96 15.78 -11.23
CA GLU A 112 15.46 15.15 -10.00
C GLU A 112 13.95 14.88 -10.11
N ALA A 113 13.15 15.84 -10.57
CA ALA A 113 11.71 15.65 -10.76
C ALA A 113 11.38 14.60 -11.84
N GLU A 114 12.15 14.55 -12.94
CA GLU A 114 11.99 13.51 -13.97
C GLU A 114 12.35 12.12 -13.41
N ALA A 115 13.43 12.02 -12.63
CA ALA A 115 13.82 10.78 -11.98
C ALA A 115 12.77 10.31 -10.95
N GLU A 116 12.22 11.22 -10.15
CA GLU A 116 11.15 10.92 -9.20
C GLU A 116 9.88 10.42 -9.91
N ARG A 117 9.49 11.09 -10.99
CA ARG A 117 8.34 10.69 -11.80
C ARG A 117 8.54 9.29 -12.40
N ASP A 118 9.72 9.01 -12.93
CA ASP A 118 9.99 7.72 -13.55
C ASP A 118 10.09 6.60 -12.50
N ALA A 119 10.67 6.88 -11.33
CA ALA A 119 10.66 5.96 -10.19
C ALA A 119 9.23 5.67 -9.68
N LEU A 120 8.36 6.69 -9.62
CA LEU A 120 6.96 6.50 -9.26
C LEU A 120 6.21 5.67 -10.30
N ARG A 121 6.46 5.89 -11.61
CA ARG A 121 5.88 5.08 -12.68
C ARG A 121 6.32 3.63 -12.60
N GLU A 122 7.60 3.38 -12.33
CA GLU A 122 8.14 2.04 -12.14
C GLU A 122 7.46 1.35 -10.95
N ARG A 123 7.38 2.00 -9.79
CA ARG A 123 6.68 1.46 -8.61
C ARG A 123 5.21 1.16 -8.90
N LEU A 124 4.52 2.05 -9.60
CA LEU A 124 3.11 1.88 -9.96
C LEU A 124 2.95 0.68 -10.91
N SER A 125 3.82 0.54 -11.92
CA SER A 125 3.82 -0.62 -12.81
C SER A 125 4.08 -1.93 -12.06
N ALA A 126 5.05 -1.96 -11.15
CA ALA A 126 5.37 -3.14 -10.34
C ALA A 126 4.20 -3.54 -9.45
N GLN A 127 3.54 -2.57 -8.81
CA GLN A 127 2.37 -2.82 -7.97
C GLN A 127 1.18 -3.35 -8.79
N ARG A 128 0.94 -2.78 -9.98
CA ARG A 128 -0.10 -3.26 -10.90
C ARG A 128 0.15 -4.71 -11.33
N THR A 129 1.38 -5.03 -11.72
CA THR A 129 1.77 -6.39 -12.07
C THR A 129 1.58 -7.34 -10.90
N ALA A 130 1.97 -6.96 -9.68
CA ALA A 130 1.79 -7.79 -8.49
C ALA A 130 0.30 -8.09 -8.19
N VAL A 131 -0.58 -7.09 -8.31
CA VAL A 131 -2.03 -7.26 -8.12
C VAL A 131 -2.62 -8.18 -9.21
N TYR A 132 -2.20 -8.00 -10.45
CA TYR A 132 -2.62 -8.84 -11.58
C TYR A 132 -2.17 -10.30 -11.39
N GLU A 133 -0.93 -10.53 -11.00
CA GLU A 133 -0.40 -11.88 -10.74
C GLU A 133 -1.11 -12.56 -9.56
N ASP A 134 -1.36 -11.85 -8.46
CA ASP A 134 -2.12 -12.38 -7.32
C ASP A 134 -3.56 -12.75 -7.72
N ALA A 135 -4.24 -11.90 -8.49
CA ALA A 135 -5.59 -12.18 -8.99
C ALA A 135 -5.62 -13.43 -9.90
N ILE A 136 -4.64 -13.59 -10.78
CA ILE A 136 -4.53 -14.77 -11.66
C ILE A 136 -4.20 -16.04 -10.86
N ALA A 137 -3.29 -15.94 -9.89
CA ALA A 137 -2.93 -17.05 -9.03
C ALA A 137 -4.15 -17.56 -8.24
N ARG A 138 -4.99 -16.65 -7.74
CA ARG A 138 -6.27 -16.99 -7.07
C ARG A 138 -7.27 -17.66 -8.01
N ALA A 139 -7.29 -17.27 -9.28
CA ALA A 139 -8.11 -17.93 -10.31
C ALA A 139 -7.57 -19.32 -10.70
N GLY A 140 -6.34 -19.68 -10.29
CA GLY A 140 -5.72 -20.96 -10.59
C GLY A 140 -5.18 -21.07 -12.02
N VAL A 141 -4.94 -19.91 -12.66
CA VAL A 141 -4.44 -19.81 -14.04
C VAL A 141 -2.98 -19.36 -14.01
N THR A 142 -2.21 -19.65 -15.05
CA THR A 142 -0.83 -19.15 -15.18
C THR A 142 -0.81 -17.83 -15.94
N GLY A 143 0.06 -16.89 -15.57
CA GLY A 143 0.23 -15.63 -16.29
C GLY A 143 0.63 -15.82 -17.76
N LEU A 144 1.33 -16.92 -18.07
CA LEU A 144 1.65 -17.33 -19.45
C LEU A 144 0.40 -17.61 -20.29
N LEU A 145 -0.63 -18.24 -19.71
CA LEU A 145 -1.88 -18.50 -20.43
C LEU A 145 -2.65 -17.22 -20.71
N MET A 146 -2.69 -16.31 -19.73
CA MET A 146 -3.35 -15.01 -19.87
C MET A 146 -2.66 -14.14 -20.93
N SER A 147 -1.33 -14.08 -20.92
CA SER A 147 -0.56 -13.35 -21.94
C SER A 147 -0.69 -13.98 -23.33
N ALA A 148 -0.73 -15.31 -23.44
CA ALA A 148 -0.98 -15.99 -24.71
C ALA A 148 -2.39 -15.70 -25.27
N ALA A 149 -3.37 -15.48 -24.39
CA ALA A 149 -4.71 -15.01 -24.75
C ALA A 149 -4.77 -13.50 -25.05
N GLY A 150 -3.65 -12.77 -24.93
CA GLY A 150 -3.56 -11.33 -25.19
C GLY A 150 -4.00 -10.45 -24.02
N HIS A 151 -4.22 -11.01 -22.83
CA HIS A 151 -4.61 -10.27 -21.64
C HIS A 151 -3.39 -9.95 -20.77
N THR A 152 -2.95 -8.69 -20.78
CA THR A 152 -1.92 -8.15 -19.87
C THR A 152 -2.52 -7.29 -18.76
N ALA A 153 -1.71 -6.96 -17.76
CA ALA A 153 -2.08 -6.04 -16.68
C ALA A 153 -2.53 -4.66 -17.21
N GLU A 154 -1.96 -4.16 -18.31
CA GLU A 154 -2.41 -2.89 -18.90
C GLU A 154 -3.74 -3.04 -19.63
N THR A 155 -3.97 -4.15 -20.33
CA THR A 155 -5.23 -4.36 -21.08
C THR A 155 -6.46 -4.54 -20.19
N LEU A 156 -6.24 -4.99 -18.95
CA LEU A 156 -7.29 -5.20 -17.94
C LEU A 156 -7.35 -4.06 -16.92
N ALA A 157 -6.49 -3.04 -17.05
CA ALA A 157 -6.62 -1.82 -16.30
C ALA A 157 -7.75 -0.98 -16.92
N GLY A 158 -8.65 -0.45 -16.08
CA GLY A 158 -9.69 0.47 -16.53
C GLY A 158 -9.12 1.80 -17.03
N GLU A 159 -9.98 2.72 -17.47
CA GLU A 159 -9.56 4.06 -17.94
C GLU A 159 -8.79 4.86 -16.88
N ASP A 160 -9.09 4.62 -15.59
CA ASP A 160 -8.37 5.21 -14.46
C ASP A 160 -7.01 4.54 -14.17
N GLY A 161 -6.66 3.51 -14.94
CA GLY A 161 -5.46 2.69 -14.74
C GLY A 161 -5.52 1.82 -13.48
N VAL A 162 -6.70 1.60 -12.91
CA VAL A 162 -6.91 0.71 -11.76
C VAL A 162 -7.26 -0.68 -12.27
N ILE A 163 -6.61 -1.69 -11.70
CA ILE A 163 -6.91 -3.11 -12.00
C ILE A 163 -8.03 -3.54 -11.07
N ASP A 164 -9.18 -3.92 -11.63
CA ASP A 164 -10.23 -4.58 -10.87
C ASP A 164 -9.91 -6.09 -10.76
N PRO A 165 -9.58 -6.59 -9.56
CA PRO A 165 -9.28 -8.01 -9.37
C PRO A 165 -10.47 -8.91 -9.68
N GLY A 166 -11.71 -8.42 -9.56
CA GLY A 166 -12.91 -9.18 -9.92
C GLY A 166 -12.94 -9.48 -11.42
N ALA A 167 -12.84 -8.45 -12.25
CA ALA A 167 -12.78 -8.58 -13.70
C ALA A 167 -11.61 -9.44 -14.20
N VAL A 168 -10.43 -9.33 -13.56
CA VAL A 168 -9.27 -10.18 -13.90
C VAL A 168 -9.58 -11.66 -13.63
N VAL A 169 -10.21 -11.97 -12.49
CA VAL A 169 -10.58 -13.34 -12.14
C VAL A 169 -11.65 -13.90 -13.08
N GLU A 170 -12.63 -13.09 -13.49
CA GLU A 170 -13.65 -13.51 -14.46
C GLU A 170 -13.03 -13.82 -15.83
N THR A 171 -12.18 -12.93 -16.32
CA THR A 171 -11.45 -13.11 -17.58
C THR A 171 -10.56 -14.35 -17.51
N ALA A 172 -9.84 -14.56 -16.39
CA ALA A 172 -9.02 -15.74 -16.18
C ALA A 172 -9.85 -17.04 -16.18
N GLN A 173 -11.04 -17.03 -15.59
CA GLN A 173 -11.93 -18.18 -15.63
C GLN A 173 -12.46 -18.49 -17.03
N GLN A 174 -12.69 -17.46 -17.85
CA GLN A 174 -13.09 -17.65 -19.24
C GLN A 174 -11.96 -18.26 -20.07
N VAL A 175 -10.74 -17.70 -19.97
CA VAL A 175 -9.54 -18.24 -20.63
C VAL A 175 -9.26 -19.67 -20.18
N ALA A 176 -9.41 -19.97 -18.89
CA ALA A 176 -9.27 -21.33 -18.36
C ALA A 176 -10.31 -22.29 -18.95
N ALA A 177 -11.56 -21.85 -19.11
CA ALA A 177 -12.61 -22.66 -19.71
C ALA A 177 -12.35 -22.94 -21.20
N GLU A 178 -11.91 -21.93 -21.94
CA GLU A 178 -11.52 -22.07 -23.36
C GLU A 178 -10.31 -23.01 -23.53
N ALA A 179 -9.36 -22.98 -22.59
CA ALA A 179 -8.21 -23.88 -22.56
C ALA A 179 -8.52 -25.28 -22.00
N GLY A 180 -9.75 -25.55 -21.57
CA GLY A 180 -10.16 -26.84 -21.00
C GLY A 180 -9.56 -27.15 -19.63
N ILE A 181 -9.13 -26.13 -18.87
CA ILE A 181 -8.55 -26.30 -17.53
C ILE A 181 -9.68 -26.48 -16.52
N PRO A 182 -9.71 -27.59 -15.76
CA PRO A 182 -10.75 -27.82 -14.76
C PRO A 182 -10.61 -26.80 -13.62
N ARG A 183 -11.76 -26.23 -13.21
CA ARG A 183 -11.81 -25.28 -12.10
C ARG A 183 -11.34 -25.95 -10.81
N ARG A 184 -10.51 -25.24 -10.03
CA ARG A 184 -10.18 -25.67 -8.67
C ARG A 184 -11.44 -25.66 -7.81
N PRO A 185 -11.68 -26.70 -6.99
CA PRO A 185 -12.78 -26.68 -6.03
C PRO A 185 -12.59 -25.53 -5.05
N LYS A 186 -13.68 -24.81 -4.74
CA LYS A 186 -13.65 -23.78 -3.70
C LYS A 186 -13.32 -24.45 -2.37
N ALA A 187 -12.42 -23.85 -1.59
CA ALA A 187 -12.14 -24.31 -0.24
C ALA A 187 -13.45 -24.35 0.54
N ASP A 188 -13.79 -25.50 1.11
CA ASP A 188 -15.00 -25.63 1.93
C ASP A 188 -14.80 -24.82 3.22
N PRO A 189 -15.61 -23.77 3.46
CA PRO A 189 -15.50 -22.97 4.67
C PRO A 189 -15.81 -23.77 5.95
N MET A 190 -16.41 -24.96 5.84
CA MET A 190 -16.68 -25.84 6.99
C MET A 190 -15.45 -26.64 7.44
N LEU A 191 -14.46 -26.87 6.56
CA LEU A 191 -13.30 -27.73 6.88
C LEU A 191 -12.16 -27.01 7.61
N GLY A 192 -12.23 -25.68 7.79
CA GLY A 192 -11.21 -24.88 8.50
C GLY A 192 -11.75 -24.05 9.67
N ARG A 193 -13.08 -23.99 9.83
CA ARG A 193 -13.71 -23.39 11.01
C ARG A 193 -13.91 -24.48 12.04
N GLY A 194 -12.81 -24.86 12.71
CA GLY A 194 -12.93 -25.48 14.04
C GLY A 194 -13.89 -24.62 14.86
N ASN A 195 -14.78 -25.27 15.62
CA ASN A 195 -15.93 -24.74 16.35
C ASN A 195 -15.56 -23.62 17.35
N GLN A 196 -15.06 -22.50 16.86
CA GLN A 196 -14.72 -21.31 17.64
C GLN A 196 -16.06 -20.67 17.99
N PRO A 197 -16.44 -20.65 19.28
CA PRO A 197 -17.64 -19.93 19.69
C PRO A 197 -17.47 -18.50 19.23
N VAL A 198 -18.35 -18.05 18.34
CA VAL A 198 -18.40 -16.65 17.92
C VAL A 198 -18.59 -15.86 19.21
N PRO A 199 -17.65 -15.00 19.63
CA PRO A 199 -17.88 -14.18 20.81
C PRO A 199 -19.13 -13.36 20.51
N GLU A 200 -20.19 -13.54 21.30
CA GLU A 200 -21.39 -12.73 21.20
C GLU A 200 -20.95 -11.27 21.15
N LYS A 201 -21.43 -10.54 20.14
CA LYS A 201 -21.15 -9.11 20.01
C LYS A 201 -21.56 -8.44 21.31
N VAL A 202 -20.58 -8.04 22.12
CA VAL A 202 -20.82 -7.27 23.33
C VAL A 202 -21.38 -5.94 22.86
N THR A 203 -22.70 -5.81 22.93
CA THR A 203 -23.36 -4.56 22.59
C THR A 203 -23.34 -3.66 23.81
N PHE A 204 -23.38 -2.35 23.58
CA PHE A 204 -23.40 -1.38 24.70
C PHE A 204 -24.56 -1.66 25.68
N GLY A 205 -25.66 -2.24 25.19
CA GLY A 205 -26.78 -2.69 26.02
C GLY A 205 -26.46 -3.85 26.95
N SER A 206 -25.58 -4.79 26.57
CA SER A 206 -25.16 -5.89 27.46
C SER A 206 -24.23 -5.40 28.56
N LEU A 207 -23.42 -4.37 28.31
CA LEU A 207 -22.60 -3.71 29.31
C LEU A 207 -23.44 -2.89 30.31
N LEU A 208 -24.50 -2.20 29.86
CA LEU A 208 -25.40 -1.46 30.75
C LEU A 208 -26.23 -2.38 31.66
N LYS A 209 -26.62 -3.56 31.15
CA LYS A 209 -27.39 -4.54 31.92
C LYS A 209 -26.54 -5.29 32.95
N ALA A 210 -25.23 -5.40 32.73
CA ALA A 210 -24.31 -6.00 33.69
C ALA A 210 -23.99 -5.09 34.89
N THR A 211 -24.13 -3.76 34.75
CA THR A 211 -23.83 -2.79 35.82
C THR A 211 -25.05 -2.41 36.67
N VAL A 212 -26.26 -2.58 36.14
CA VAL A 212 -27.51 -2.41 36.90
C VAL A 212 -27.95 -3.77 37.46
N GLY A 213 -27.33 -4.17 38.57
CA GLY A 213 -27.77 -5.35 39.32
C GLY A 213 -29.24 -5.25 39.77
N PRO A 214 -29.97 -6.37 39.91
CA PRO A 214 -31.37 -6.35 40.31
C PRO A 214 -31.47 -5.87 41.76
N GLY A 215 -31.81 -4.59 41.94
CA GLY A 215 -32.25 -4.06 43.21
C GLY A 215 -33.50 -4.80 43.65
N LYS A 216 -33.37 -5.57 44.73
CA LYS A 216 -34.48 -6.13 45.50
C LYS A 216 -35.40 -4.98 45.90
N VAL A 217 -36.67 -5.05 45.49
CA VAL A 217 -37.80 -4.34 46.12
C VAL A 217 -38.36 -5.26 47.20
#